data_AF-A0A7C9PZU9-F1
#
_entry.id   AF-A0A7C9PZU9-F1
#
_cell.length_a   1.000
_cell.length_b   1.000
_cell.length_c   1.000
_cell.angle_alpha   90.00
_cell.angle_beta   90.00
_cell.angle_gamma   90.00
#
_symmetry.space_group_name_H-M   'P 1'
#
loop_
_entity.id
_entity.type
_entity.pdbx_description
1 polymer ?
#
loop_
_entity_poly.entity_id
_entity_poly.type
_entity_poly.pdbx_seq_one_letter_code
_entity_poly.pdbx_strand_id
1 'polypeptide(L)'
;MSIENYFQQIRVIIEEYPGVQSSEFVSQKRTEYEGFVRGNILFKDGSILHWREYVDVEYGIERDMYSYQYMDASKHLIFRYDNAEHHRERVIPSILHTKKLKLLVE
;
A
#
# COMPACT_ATOMS: atom_id res chain seq x y z
N MET A 1 5.67 14.38 -9.79
CA MET A 1 4.33 15.05 -9.80
C MET A 1 3.93 15.28 -8.35
N SER A 2 2.94 16.12 -8.01
CA SER A 2 2.49 16.17 -6.61
C SER A 2 1.66 14.94 -6.25
N ILE A 3 1.68 14.53 -4.98
CA ILE A 3 0.86 13.41 -4.49
C ILE A 3 -0.64 13.64 -4.70
N GLU A 4 -1.10 14.89 -4.62
CA GLU A 4 -2.50 15.25 -4.89
C GLU A 4 -2.86 14.98 -6.35
N ASN A 5 -1.97 15.26 -7.30
CA ASN A 5 -2.20 14.93 -8.72
C ASN A 5 -2.28 13.42 -8.93
N TYR A 6 -1.47 12.63 -8.23
CA TYR A 6 -1.55 11.17 -8.27
C TYR A 6 -2.93 10.68 -7.79
N PHE A 7 -3.41 11.20 -6.65
CA PHE A 7 -4.74 10.85 -6.13
C PHE A 7 -5.86 11.24 -7.09
N GLN A 8 -5.77 12.41 -7.72
CA GLN A 8 -6.77 12.84 -8.71
C GLN A 8 -6.77 11.95 -9.95
N GLN A 9 -5.61 11.54 -10.46
CA GLN A 9 -5.54 10.61 -11.60
C GLN A 9 -6.22 9.29 -11.29
N ILE A 10 -5.97 8.69 -10.11
CA ILE A 10 -6.65 7.46 -9.72
C ILE A 10 -8.16 7.67 -9.63
N ARG A 11 -8.60 8.76 -9.00
CA ARG A 11 -10.02 9.09 -8.89
C ARG A 11 -10.70 9.18 -10.26
N VAL A 12 -10.10 9.91 -11.20
CA VAL A 12 -10.62 10.04 -12.57
C VAL A 12 -10.70 8.68 -13.26
N ILE A 13 -9.65 7.86 -13.17
CA ILE A 13 -9.65 6.51 -13.76
C ILE A 13 -10.80 5.64 -13.20
N ILE A 14 -11.04 5.72 -11.89
CA ILE A 14 -12.14 4.97 -11.25
C ILE A 14 -13.50 5.50 -11.71
N GLU A 15 -13.68 6.83 -11.71
CA GLU A 15 -14.95 7.48 -12.06
C GLU A 15 -15.31 7.32 -13.54
N GLU A 16 -14.31 7.28 -14.43
CA GLU A 16 -14.51 7.11 -15.88
C GLU A 16 -14.67 5.64 -16.31
N TYR A 17 -14.31 4.66 -15.46
CA TYR A 17 -14.37 3.25 -15.85
C TYR A 17 -15.83 2.76 -15.94
N PRO A 18 -16.33 2.36 -17.13
CA PRO A 18 -17.76 2.04 -17.32
C PRO A 18 -18.25 0.84 -16.49
N GLY A 19 -17.34 -0.01 -16.01
CA GLY A 19 -17.67 -1.17 -15.18
C GLY A 19 -17.91 -0.84 -13.71
N VAL A 20 -17.59 0.37 -13.23
CA VAL A 20 -17.85 0.77 -11.85
C VAL A 20 -19.34 1.00 -11.63
N GLN A 21 -19.86 0.42 -10.55
CA GLN A 21 -21.19 0.71 -10.01
C GLN A 21 -21.10 1.76 -8.90
N SER A 22 -20.15 1.61 -7.98
CA SER A 22 -19.84 2.60 -6.96
C SER A 22 -18.41 2.45 -6.47
N SER A 23 -17.86 3.51 -5.88
CA SER A 23 -16.51 3.49 -5.33
C SER A 23 -16.39 4.34 -4.07
N GLU A 24 -15.63 3.85 -3.10
CA GLU A 24 -15.11 4.65 -2.01
C GLU A 24 -13.64 4.97 -2.27
N PHE A 25 -13.25 6.20 -1.95
CA PHE A 25 -11.89 6.69 -2.14
C PHE A 25 -11.51 7.59 -0.97
N VAL A 26 -10.50 7.17 -0.22
CA VAL A 26 -9.95 7.93 0.91
C VAL A 26 -8.46 8.11 0.67
N SER A 27 -8.00 9.35 0.69
CA SER A 27 -6.58 9.68 0.54
C SER A 27 -6.10 10.54 1.70
N GLN A 28 -4.82 10.41 2.02
CA GLN A 28 -4.14 11.14 3.06
C GLN A 28 -2.75 11.54 2.56
N LYS A 29 -2.57 12.83 2.32
CA LYS A 29 -1.28 13.44 2.03
C LYS A 29 -0.37 13.38 3.26
N ARG A 30 0.90 13.01 3.05
CA ARG A 30 1.95 13.04 4.10
C ARG A 30 2.96 14.14 3.85
N THR A 31 3.44 14.23 2.61
CA THR A 31 4.36 15.28 2.14
C THR A 31 3.86 15.82 0.80
N GLU A 32 4.67 16.59 0.08
CA GLU A 32 4.32 17.02 -1.28
C GLU A 32 4.29 15.85 -2.28
N TYR A 33 5.07 14.79 -2.01
CA TYR A 33 5.29 13.68 -2.91
C TYR A 33 4.84 12.33 -2.33
N GLU A 34 4.62 12.22 -1.03
CA GLU A 34 4.19 10.97 -0.40
C GLU A 34 2.76 11.03 0.11
N GLY A 35 2.09 9.89 0.05
CA GLY A 35 0.79 9.75 0.69
C GLY A 35 0.23 8.35 0.67
N PHE A 36 -0.87 8.20 1.40
CA PHE A 36 -1.62 6.98 1.49
C PHE A 36 -2.96 7.13 0.79
N VAL A 37 -3.38 6.13 0.04
CA VAL A 37 -4.69 6.07 -0.60
C VAL A 37 -5.28 4.68 -0.43
N ARG A 38 -6.59 4.60 -0.22
CA ARG A 38 -7.33 3.35 -0.17
C ARG A 38 -8.73 3.52 -0.72
N GLY A 39 -9.33 2.40 -1.10
CA GLY A 39 -10.70 2.40 -1.53
C GLY A 39 -11.26 1.00 -1.73
N ASN A 40 -12.52 1.01 -2.14
CA ASN A 40 -13.22 -0.17 -2.61
C ASN A 40 -14.03 0.22 -3.83
N ILE A 41 -13.98 -0.64 -4.84
CA ILE A 41 -14.74 -0.50 -6.08
C ILE A 41 -15.72 -1.65 -6.15
N LEU A 42 -17.00 -1.34 -6.21
CA LEU A 42 -18.06 -2.28 -6.56
C LEU A 42 -18.28 -2.18 -8.07
N PHE A 43 -18.14 -3.31 -8.77
CA PHE A 43 -18.39 -3.39 -10.21
C PHE A 43 -19.83 -3.80 -10.50
N LYS A 44 -20.29 -3.53 -11.72
CA LYS A 44 -21.66 -3.84 -12.18
C LYS A 44 -22.02 -5.32 -12.20
N ASP A 45 -21.03 -6.21 -12.23
CA ASP A 45 -21.22 -7.66 -12.11
C ASP A 45 -21.31 -8.13 -10.64
N GLY A 46 -21.24 -7.20 -9.68
CA GLY A 46 -21.28 -7.47 -8.25
C GLY A 46 -19.92 -7.80 -7.63
N SER A 47 -18.86 -7.94 -8.44
CA SER A 47 -17.51 -8.16 -7.93
C SER A 47 -16.96 -6.92 -7.20
N ILE A 48 -16.00 -7.13 -6.29
CA ILE A 48 -15.46 -6.09 -5.42
C ILE A 48 -13.93 -6.11 -5.46
N LEU A 49 -13.32 -4.94 -5.68
CA LEU A 49 -11.90 -4.71 -5.49
C LEU A 49 -11.67 -3.82 -4.26
N HIS A 50 -11.04 -4.38 -3.22
CA HIS A 50 -10.46 -3.60 -2.13
C HIS A 50 -9.00 -3.29 -2.46
N TRP A 51 -8.59 -2.05 -2.28
CA TRP A 51 -7.23 -1.64 -2.59
C TRP A 51 -6.70 -0.59 -1.61
N ARG A 52 -5.38 -0.59 -1.45
CA ARG A 52 -4.64 0.43 -0.69
C ARG A 52 -3.22 0.55 -1.21
N GLU A 53 -2.68 1.76 -1.17
CA GLU A 53 -1.30 2.08 -1.55
C GLU A 53 -0.74 3.14 -0.59
N TYR A 54 0.50 2.95 -0.17
CA TYR A 54 1.40 4.03 0.25
C TYR A 54 2.38 4.25 -0.90
N VAL A 55 2.50 5.50 -1.35
CA VAL A 55 3.19 5.84 -2.58
C VAL A 55 4.08 7.07 -2.38
N ASP A 56 5.25 7.04 -2.99
CA ASP A 56 6.13 8.18 -3.24
C ASP A 56 6.09 8.51 -4.74
N VAL A 57 5.91 9.78 -5.07
CA VAL A 57 5.84 10.28 -6.46
C VAL A 57 6.92 11.32 -6.82
N GLU A 58 7.98 11.44 -6.01
CA GLU A 58 9.06 12.43 -6.18
C GLU A 58 9.86 12.18 -7.47
N TYR A 59 10.38 10.96 -7.65
CA TYR A 59 11.22 10.56 -8.79
C TYR A 59 10.55 9.59 -9.77
N GLY A 60 9.29 9.25 -9.53
CA GLY A 60 8.54 8.22 -10.23
C GLY A 60 7.45 7.67 -9.31
N ILE A 61 6.52 6.86 -9.80
CA ILE A 61 5.50 6.25 -8.94
C ILE A 61 6.10 5.00 -8.29
N GLU A 62 6.54 5.14 -7.04
CA GLU A 62 7.05 4.05 -6.21
C GLU A 62 6.02 3.67 -5.14
N ARG A 63 5.67 2.38 -5.05
CA ARG A 63 4.64 1.89 -4.13
C ARG A 63 5.29 1.12 -2.98
N ASP A 64 5.63 1.80 -1.90
CA ASP A 64 6.28 1.21 -0.72
C ASP A 64 5.40 0.18 -0.02
N MET A 65 4.09 0.40 -0.02
CA MET A 65 3.10 -0.55 0.49
C MET A 65 1.92 -0.62 -0.45
N TYR A 66 1.47 -1.81 -0.80
CA TYR A 66 0.23 -1.97 -1.54
C TYR A 66 -0.47 -3.27 -1.20
N SER A 67 -1.79 -3.27 -1.40
CA SER A 67 -2.59 -4.48 -1.36
C SER A 67 -3.82 -4.30 -2.22
N TYR A 68 -4.08 -5.29 -3.06
CA TYR A 68 -5.24 -5.43 -3.92
C TYR A 68 -5.89 -6.77 -3.63
N GLN A 69 -7.17 -6.76 -3.32
CA GLN A 69 -7.96 -7.95 -3.05
C GLN A 69 -9.23 -7.88 -3.89
N TYR A 70 -9.40 -8.87 -4.78
CA TYR A 70 -10.54 -8.95 -5.67
C TYR A 70 -11.39 -10.18 -5.36
N MET A 71 -12.69 -9.97 -5.25
CA MET A 71 -13.67 -11.00 -4.92
C MET A 71 -14.82 -10.98 -5.93
N ASP A 72 -15.39 -12.15 -6.21
CA ASP A 72 -16.60 -12.25 -7.04
C ASP A 72 -17.84 -11.71 -6.29
N ALA A 73 -18.99 -11.72 -6.97
CA ALA A 73 -20.26 -11.27 -6.39
C ALA A 73 -20.74 -12.10 -5.19
N SER A 74 -20.26 -13.35 -5.07
CA SER A 74 -20.52 -14.22 -3.92
C SER A 74 -19.49 -14.03 -2.80
N LYS A 75 -18.59 -13.05 -2.93
CA LYS A 75 -17.48 -12.75 -2.02
C LYS A 75 -16.42 -13.85 -1.94
N HIS A 76 -16.34 -14.73 -2.94
CA HIS A 76 -15.20 -15.65 -3.04
C HIS A 76 -13.97 -14.87 -3.49
N LEU A 77 -12.86 -15.10 -2.80
CA LEU A 77 -11.57 -14.53 -3.15
C LEU A 77 -11.10 -15.09 -4.50
N ILE A 78 -10.97 -14.23 -5.50
CA ILE A 78 -10.42 -14.58 -6.82
C ILE A 78 -8.92 -14.38 -6.83
N PHE A 79 -8.44 -13.23 -6.35
CA PHE A 79 -7.02 -13.00 -6.17
C PHE A 79 -6.73 -12.01 -5.05
N ARG A 80 -5.49 -12.09 -4.56
CA ARG A 80 -4.88 -11.10 -3.69
C ARG A 80 -3.43 -10.87 -4.09
N TYR A 81 -3.06 -9.62 -4.24
CA TYR A 81 -1.68 -9.17 -4.43
C TYR A 81 -1.35 -8.17 -3.34
N ASP A 82 -0.32 -8.40 -2.56
CA ASP A 82 0.26 -7.40 -1.68
C ASP A 82 1.77 -7.52 -1.70
N ASN A 83 2.45 -6.43 -1.34
CA ASN A 83 3.90 -6.44 -1.15
C ASN A 83 4.28 -6.71 0.30
N ALA A 84 3.42 -7.40 1.07
CA ALA A 84 3.84 -7.87 2.38
C ALA A 84 5.15 -8.63 2.17
N GLU A 85 6.21 -8.20 2.86
CA GLU A 85 7.51 -8.83 2.77
C GLU A 85 7.28 -10.34 2.88
N HIS A 86 7.50 -11.06 1.78
CA HIS A 86 7.75 -12.48 1.88
C HIS A 86 8.95 -12.56 2.82
N HIS A 87 8.72 -12.90 4.08
CA HIS A 87 9.73 -13.12 5.11
C HIS A 87 10.78 -14.10 4.57
N ARG A 88 11.75 -13.59 3.81
CA ARG A 88 13.04 -14.24 3.60
C ARG A 88 13.82 -13.90 4.85
N GLU A 89 13.71 -14.82 5.79
CA GLU A 89 14.55 -14.99 6.98
C GLU A 89 14.87 -13.70 7.75
N ARG A 90 14.18 -13.54 8.88
CA ARG A 90 14.79 -12.98 10.07
C ARG A 90 16.04 -13.82 10.44
N VAL A 91 17.18 -13.52 9.85
CA VAL A 91 18.44 -13.69 10.56
C VAL A 91 18.48 -12.55 11.56
N ILE A 92 18.12 -12.84 12.80
CA ILE A 92 18.53 -12.04 13.95
C ILE A 92 19.90 -12.62 14.35
N PRO A 93 21.04 -11.96 14.09
CA PRO A 93 22.20 -12.17 14.93
C PRO A 93 21.84 -11.58 16.28
N SER A 94 21.49 -12.49 17.19
CA SER A 94 21.28 -12.23 18.59
C SER A 94 22.44 -11.41 19.18
N ILE A 95 22.07 -10.51 20.09
CA ILE A 95 22.88 -9.91 21.17
C ILE A 95 23.57 -8.57 20.83
N LEU A 96 22.82 -7.49 21.07
CA LEU A 96 23.38 -6.30 21.71
C LEU A 96 23.49 -6.58 23.22
N HIS A 97 24.66 -7.00 23.69
CA HIS A 97 25.08 -6.82 25.08
C HIS A 97 26.36 -6.00 25.08
N THR A 98 26.16 -4.71 25.29
CA THR A 98 27.02 -3.81 26.05
C THR A 98 28.21 -4.48 26.75
N LYS A 99 29.42 -4.25 26.25
CA LYS A 99 30.61 -4.10 27.08
C LYS A 99 31.39 -2.87 26.62
N LYS A 100 31.14 -1.74 27.29
CA LYS A 100 32.16 -0.70 27.42
C LYS A 100 33.37 -1.37 28.08
N LEU A 101 34.48 -1.47 27.35
CA LEU A 101 35.78 -1.71 27.95
C LEU A 101 36.05 -0.56 28.93
N LYS A 102 36.06 -0.87 30.23
CA LYS A 102 36.60 0.02 31.26
C LYS A 102 37.73 -0.73 31.98
N LEU A 103 38.78 0.04 32.22
CA LEU A 103 40.14 -0.29 32.61
C LEU A 103 40.34 -1.15 33.87
N LEU A 104 41.54 -1.79 33.91
CA LEU A 104 42.47 -2.02 35.04
C LEU A 104 41.93 -2.75 36.29
N VAL A 105 42.59 -3.84 36.70
CA VAL A 105 43.50 -3.89 37.88
C VAL A 105 44.49 -5.05 37.66
N GLU A 106 45.73 -4.83 38.10
CA GLU A 106 46.82 -5.79 38.33
C GLU A 106 46.44 -6.95 39.26
#